data_AF-A0A0K8UK11-F1
#
_entry.id   AF-A0A0K8UK11-F1
#
_cell.length_a   1.000
_cell.length_b   1.000
_cell.length_c   1.000
_cell.angle_alpha   90.00
_cell.angle_beta   90.00
_cell.angle_gamma   90.00
#
_symmetry.space_group_name_H-M   'P 1'
#
loop_
_entity.id
_entity.type
_entity.pdbx_description
1 polymer ?
#
loop_
_entity_poly.entity_id
_entity_poly.type
_entity_poly.pdbx_seq_one_letter_code
_entity_poly.pdbx_strand_id
1 'polypeptide(L)'
;MIEIKAKFVRADSAIYASGERVECLIEFGHRGNDNREENLAWASAQLHCYRKTNYNITSGDKITELAELVGKTALDAGAQANGDILIATKPKILFCDLKLLPNETKICK
;
A
#
# COMPACT_ATOMS: atom_id res chain seq x y z
N MET A 1 8.10 16.07 11.03
CA MET A 1 6.91 15.21 10.82
C MET A 1 6.91 14.63 9.42
N ILE A 2 6.79 13.31 9.30
CA ILE A 2 6.78 12.60 8.01
C ILE A 2 5.35 12.47 7.48
N GLU A 3 5.15 12.90 6.23
CA GLU A 3 3.92 12.72 5.46
C GLU A 3 4.15 11.63 4.41
N ILE A 4 3.21 10.69 4.28
CA ILE A 4 3.28 9.60 3.29
C ILE A 4 2.05 9.72 2.37
N LYS A 5 2.28 9.77 1.06
CA LYS A 5 1.23 9.79 0.04
C LYS A 5 1.40 8.63 -0.92
N ALA A 6 0.31 7.97 -1.28
CA ALA A 6 0.29 6.94 -2.31
C ALA A 6 -0.65 7.35 -3.44
N LYS A 7 -0.23 7.15 -4.69
CA LYS A 7 -1.06 7.39 -5.86
C LYS A 7 -0.80 6.36 -6.95
N PHE A 8 -1.84 5.96 -7.67
CA PHE A 8 -1.63 5.22 -8.90
C PHE A 8 -0.98 6.13 -9.95
N VAL A 9 -0.05 5.57 -10.74
CA VAL A 9 0.66 6.32 -11.79
C VAL A 9 -0.33 6.86 -12.83
N ARG A 10 -1.34 6.05 -13.17
CA ARG A 10 -2.44 6.45 -14.04
C ARG A 10 -3.45 7.27 -13.24
N ALA A 11 -3.29 8.59 -13.27
CA ALA A 11 -4.13 9.52 -12.53
C ALA A 11 -5.42 9.93 -13.27
N ASP A 12 -5.48 9.68 -14.58
CA ASP A 12 -6.56 10.07 -15.49
C ASP A 12 -7.73 9.05 -15.52
N SER A 13 -7.54 7.84 -15.00
CA SER A 13 -8.57 6.80 -14.97
C SER A 13 -8.43 5.90 -13.74
N ALA A 14 -9.56 5.63 -13.09
CA ALA A 14 -9.67 4.61 -12.04
C ALA A 14 -10.00 3.20 -12.61
N ILE A 15 -10.05 3.06 -13.94
CA ILE A 15 -10.44 1.83 -14.64
C ILE A 15 -9.23 1.29 -15.40
N TYR A 16 -8.91 0.02 -15.15
CA TYR A 16 -7.84 -0.73 -15.80
C TYR A 16 -8.43 -1.90 -16.59
N ALA A 17 -7.88 -2.19 -17.76
CA ALA A 17 -8.25 -3.35 -18.54
C ALA A 17 -7.58 -4.63 -18.03
N SER A 18 -8.12 -5.80 -18.38
CA SER A 18 -7.46 -7.07 -18.08
C SER A 18 -6.08 -7.13 -18.74
N GLY A 19 -5.06 -7.54 -17.98
CA GLY A 19 -3.67 -7.56 -18.43
C GLY A 19 -2.96 -6.20 -18.38
N GLU A 20 -3.65 -5.11 -18.03
CA GLU A 20 -3.02 -3.81 -17.83
C GLU A 20 -2.19 -3.80 -16.54
N ARG A 21 -1.04 -3.14 -16.58
CA ARG A 21 -0.16 -3.02 -15.43
C ARG A 21 -0.64 -1.91 -14.49
N VAL A 22 -0.88 -2.26 -13.24
CA VAL A 22 -1.14 -1.29 -12.17
C VAL A 22 0.18 -0.90 -11.51
N GLU A 23 0.47 0.40 -11.46
CA GLU A 23 1.66 0.96 -10.81
C GLU A 23 1.26 1.99 -9.76
N CYS A 24 1.95 1.98 -8.62
CA CYS A 24 1.75 2.91 -7.52
C CYS A 24 3.05 3.67 -7.24
N LEU A 25 2.95 4.97 -6.99
CA LEU A 25 4.03 5.80 -6.49
C LEU A 25 3.76 6.09 -5.03
N ILE A 26 4.77 5.87 -4.19
CA ILE A 26 4.73 6.25 -2.78
C ILE A 26 5.72 7.39 -2.57
N GLU A 27 5.21 8.49 -2.04
CA GLU A 27 5.93 9.72 -1.73
C GLU A 27 6.08 9.85 -0.21
N PHE A 28 7.32 10.04 0.24
CA PHE A 28 7.67 10.31 1.63
C PHE A 28 8.20 11.74 1.71
N GLY A 29 7.58 12.59 2.53
CA GLY A 29 7.94 14.00 2.65
C GLY A 29 8.12 14.44 4.09
N HIS A 30 9.13 15.27 4.36
CA HIS A 30 9.25 15.95 5.65
C HIS A 30 8.47 17.27 5.60
N ARG A 31 7.37 17.37 6.35
CA ARG A 31 6.50 18.57 6.44
C ARG A 31 6.54 19.28 7.80
N GLY A 32 7.60 19.04 8.58
CA GLY A 32 7.81 19.74 9.85
C GLY A 32 8.39 21.14 9.63
N ASN A 33 8.09 22.06 10.54
CA ASN A 33 8.74 23.37 10.60
C ASN A 33 10.03 23.33 11.44
N ASP A 34 10.51 22.13 11.74
CA ASP A 34 11.72 21.88 12.52
C ASP A 34 12.86 21.61 11.52
N ASN A 35 14.07 22.06 11.88
CA ASN A 35 15.26 21.92 11.03
C ASN A 35 15.97 20.56 11.24
N ARG A 36 15.34 19.59 11.87
CA ARG A 36 15.90 18.27 12.13
C ARG A 36 15.67 17.35 10.94
N GLU A 37 16.54 16.35 10.84
CA GLU A 37 16.36 15.26 9.90
C GLU A 37 15.36 14.25 10.45
N GLU A 38 14.51 13.74 9.58
CA GLU A 38 13.57 12.66 9.88
C GLU A 38 14.11 11.34 9.32
N ASN A 39 14.08 10.28 10.13
CA ASN A 39 14.67 8.98 9.78
C ASN A 39 13.63 7.86 9.84
N LEU A 40 13.55 7.06 8.78
CA LEU A 40 12.72 5.87 8.67
C LEU A 40 13.60 4.64 8.46
N ALA A 41 13.51 3.67 9.36
CA ALA A 41 14.33 2.47 9.29
C ALA A 41 14.06 1.61 8.04
N TRP A 42 12.81 1.46 7.62
CA TRP A 42 12.43 0.76 6.40
C TRP A 42 10.95 1.02 6.06
N ALA A 43 10.57 0.76 4.82
CA ALA A 43 9.17 0.71 4.41
C ALA A 43 8.93 -0.37 3.35
N SER A 44 7.71 -0.91 3.33
CA SER A 44 7.24 -1.83 2.31
C SER A 44 5.85 -1.46 1.81
N ALA A 45 5.54 -1.80 0.57
CA ALA A 45 4.22 -1.61 -0.01
C ALA A 45 3.63 -2.90 -0.58
N GLN A 46 2.31 -3.00 -0.57
CA GLN A 46 1.54 -4.12 -1.10
C GLN A 46 0.24 -3.59 -1.72
N LEU A 47 -0.20 -4.21 -2.82
CA LEU A 47 -1.46 -3.90 -3.48
C LEU A 47 -2.47 -5.00 -3.20
N HIS A 48 -3.65 -4.61 -2.69
CA HIS A 48 -4.78 -5.49 -2.45
C HIS A 48 -5.92 -5.11 -3.38
N CYS A 49 -6.50 -6.11 -4.06
CA CYS A 49 -7.72 -5.96 -4.84
C CYS A 49 -8.88 -6.57 -4.05
N TYR A 50 -9.81 -5.72 -3.64
CA TYR A 50 -11.04 -6.12 -2.95
C TYR A 50 -12.20 -6.12 -3.93
N ARG A 51 -13.06 -7.14 -3.84
CA ARG A 51 -14.34 -7.17 -4.53
C ARG A 51 -15.46 -6.83 -3.56
N LYS A 52 -16.24 -5.81 -3.92
CA LYS A 52 -17.49 -5.47 -3.23
C LYS A 52 -18.66 -5.82 -4.12
N THR A 53 -19.49 -6.77 -3.70
CA THR A 53 -20.76 -7.12 -4.35
C THR A 53 -21.92 -6.84 -3.40
N ASN A 54 -23.09 -6.46 -3.94
CA ASN A 54 -24.31 -6.28 -3.13
C ASN A 54 -24.90 -7.61 -2.62
N TYR A 55 -24.38 -8.74 -3.11
CA TYR A 55 -24.71 -10.07 -2.64
C TYR A 55 -23.60 -10.56 -1.71
N ASN A 56 -23.97 -11.02 -0.52
CA ASN A 56 -23.08 -11.77 0.37
C ASN A 56 -22.84 -13.14 -0.28
N ILE A 57 -21.87 -13.20 -1.20
CA ILE A 57 -21.31 -14.47 -1.61
C ILE A 57 -20.39 -14.85 -0.46
N THR A 58 -20.90 -15.63 0.49
CA THR A 58 -20.05 -16.37 1.43
C THR A 58 -19.16 -17.28 0.59
N SER A 59 -17.96 -16.79 0.28
CA SER A 59 -16.94 -17.54 -0.43
C SER A 59 -16.40 -18.60 0.53
N GLY A 60 -17.15 -19.70 0.66
CA GLY A 60 -16.75 -20.88 1.41
C GLY A 60 -15.39 -21.39 0.96
N ASP A 61 -14.52 -21.57 1.95
CA ASP A 61 -13.54 -22.66 2.07
C ASP A 61 -12.22 -22.64 1.29
N LYS A 62 -11.76 -21.57 0.61
CA LYS A 62 -10.44 -21.66 -0.07
C LYS A 62 -9.45 -20.50 0.03
N ILE A 63 -9.80 -19.37 0.65
CA ILE A 63 -8.90 -18.18 0.65
C ILE A 63 -8.22 -17.97 2.02
N THR A 64 -8.72 -18.60 3.08
CA THR A 64 -8.21 -18.42 4.45
C THR A 64 -6.77 -18.95 4.65
N GLU A 65 -6.31 -19.91 3.86
CA GLU A 65 -5.00 -20.56 4.07
C GLU A 65 -3.81 -19.76 3.53
N LEU A 66 -4.01 -18.84 2.59
CA LEU A 66 -2.90 -18.01 2.05
C LEU A 66 -2.70 -16.70 2.84
N ALA A 67 -3.74 -16.26 3.56
CA ALA A 67 -3.69 -15.07 4.40
C ALA A 67 -2.81 -15.27 5.65
N GLU A 68 -2.68 -16.50 6.16
CA GLU A 68 -1.92 -16.79 7.39
C GLU A 68 -0.40 -16.80 7.21
N LEU A 69 0.10 -16.88 5.96
CA LEU A 69 1.54 -16.96 5.64
C LEU A 69 2.17 -15.62 5.23
N VAL A 70 1.39 -14.56 5.06
CA VAL A 70 1.89 -13.22 4.72
C VAL A 70 2.03 -12.43 6.00
N GLY A 71 3.27 -12.12 6.40
CA GLY A 71 3.58 -11.40 7.64
C GLY A 71 2.67 -10.20 7.83
N LYS A 72 2.01 -10.14 9.01
CA LYS A 72 1.03 -9.13 9.40
C LYS A 72 1.60 -7.73 9.20
N THR A 73 1.22 -7.06 8.10
CA THR A 73 1.57 -5.66 7.86
C THR A 73 0.52 -4.76 8.52
N ALA A 74 0.79 -3.47 8.71
CA ALA A 74 -0.19 -2.54 9.30
C ALA A 74 -1.53 -2.48 8.53
N LEU A 75 -1.54 -2.92 7.26
CA LEU A 75 -2.75 -3.06 6.44
C LEU A 75 -3.69 -4.17 6.93
N ASP A 76 -3.15 -5.20 7.56
CA ASP A 76 -3.89 -6.36 8.09
C ASP A 76 -4.79 -5.97 9.27
N ALA A 77 -4.40 -4.94 10.03
CA ALA A 77 -5.25 -4.33 11.07
C ALA A 77 -6.43 -3.52 10.50
N GLY A 78 -6.38 -3.14 9.21
CA GLY A 78 -7.40 -2.35 8.52
C GLY A 78 -8.34 -3.14 7.60
N ALA A 79 -8.11 -4.44 7.42
CA ALA A 79 -8.89 -5.32 6.54
C ALA A 79 -10.27 -5.73 7.12
N GLN A 80 -10.90 -4.84 7.91
CA GLN A 80 -12.29 -4.92 8.35
C GLN A 80 -13.26 -4.30 7.31
N ALA A 81 -12.83 -4.13 6.06
CA ALA A 81 -13.70 -3.69 5.00
C ALA A 81 -14.54 -4.87 4.51
N ASN A 82 -15.87 -4.78 4.64
CA ASN A 82 -16.81 -5.79 4.16
C ASN A 82 -16.61 -6.05 2.64
N GLY A 83 -15.83 -7.07 2.29
CA GLY A 83 -15.52 -7.47 0.91
C GLY A 83 -14.44 -8.56 0.85
N ASP A 84 -14.49 -9.40 -0.18
CA ASP A 84 -13.51 -10.47 -0.39
C ASP A 84 -12.20 -9.92 -0.98
N ILE A 85 -11.04 -10.35 -0.46
CA ILE A 85 -9.75 -10.12 -1.13
C ILE A 85 -9.65 -11.08 -2.31
N LEU A 86 -9.56 -10.56 -3.54
CA LEU A 86 -9.33 -11.37 -4.73
C LEU A 86 -7.84 -11.61 -4.99
N ILE A 87 -7.03 -10.58 -4.80
CA ILE A 87 -5.59 -10.59 -5.10
C ILE A 87 -4.86 -9.76 -4.06
N ALA A 88 -3.76 -10.29 -3.54
CA ALA A 88 -2.77 -9.54 -2.78
C ALA A 88 -1.39 -9.78 -3.41
N THR A 89 -0.67 -8.72 -3.76
CA THR A 89 0.71 -8.86 -4.25
C THR A 89 1.63 -9.30 -3.12
N LYS A 90 2.83 -9.81 -3.43
CA LYS A 90 3.87 -9.92 -2.39
C LYS A 90 4.29 -8.51 -1.94
N PRO A 91 4.58 -8.27 -0.64
CA PRO A 91 5.14 -7.01 -0.19
C PRO A 91 6.48 -6.72 -0.88
N LYS A 92 6.68 -5.47 -1.31
CA LYS A 92 7.94 -4.99 -1.88
C LYS A 92 8.60 -4.00 -0.93
N ILE A 93 9.85 -4.24 -0.58
CA ILE A 93 10.65 -3.28 0.20
C ILE A 93 10.94 -2.07 -0.68
N LEU A 94 10.62 -0.87 -0.18
CA LEU A 94 10.82 0.39 -0.89
C LEU A 94 12.19 1.00 -0.60
N PHE A 95 12.61 0.91 0.67
CA PHE A 95 13.93 1.33 1.12
C PHE A 95 14.28 0.64 2.44
N CYS A 96 15.57 0.64 2.74
CA CYS A 96 16.13 0.36 4.05
C CYS A 96 16.95 1.59 4.42
N ASP A 97 16.61 2.25 5.53
CA ASP A 97 17.18 3.50 6.04
C ASP A 97 17.00 4.71 5.12
N LEU A 98 15.83 5.35 5.20
CA LEU A 98 15.52 6.60 4.51
C LEU A 98 15.69 7.78 5.46
N LYS A 99 16.47 8.76 5.01
CA LYS A 99 16.62 10.04 5.68
C LYS A 99 16.00 11.16 4.87
N LEU A 100 15.32 12.08 5.55
CA LEU A 100 14.63 13.22 4.94
C LEU A 100 15.05 14.51 5.65
N LEU A 101 15.67 15.41 4.90
CA LEU A 101 15.93 16.77 5.33
C LEU A 101 14.63 17.60 5.42
N PRO A 102 14.63 18.74 6.13
CA PRO A 102 13.50 19.66 6.15
C PRO A 102 13.02 20.01 4.73
N ASN A 103 11.71 19.84 4.50
CA ASN A 103 11.04 20.03 3.21
C ASN A 103 11.45 19.06 2.09
N GLU A 104 12.31 18.07 2.36
CA GLU A 104 12.68 17.06 1.38
C GLU A 104 11.51 16.12 1.08
N THR A 105 11.50 15.59 -0.14
CA THR A 105 10.54 14.60 -0.59
C THR A 105 11.22 13.55 -1.45
N LYS A 106 10.92 12.27 -1.20
CA LYS A 106 11.47 11.11 -1.92
C LYS A 106 10.33 10.24 -2.46
N ILE A 107 10.51 9.71 -3.66
CA ILE A 107 9.49 8.91 -4.36
C ILE A 107 10.03 7.50 -4.62
N CYS A 108 9.22 6.49 -4.30
CA CYS A 108 9.48 5.08 -4.54
C CYS A 108 8.43 4.48 -5.50
N LYS A 109 8.82 3.44 -6.26
CA LYS A 109 7.96 2.65 -7.16
C LYS A 109 8.00 1.17 -6.81
#